data_AF-A0A6J5Y8T4-F1
#
_entry.id   AF-A0A6J5Y8T4-F1
#
_cell.length_a   1.000
_cell.length_b   1.000
_cell.length_c   1.000
_cell.angle_alpha   90.00
_cell.angle_beta   90.00
_cell.angle_gamma   90.00
#
_symmetry.space_group_name_H-M   'P 1'
#
loop_
_entity.id
_entity.type
_entity.pdbx_description
1 polymer ?
#
loop_
_entity_poly.entity_id
_entity_poly.type
_entity_poly.pdbx_seq_one_letter_code
_entity_poly.pdbx_strand_id
1 'polypeptide(L)'
;MESFWTHNGAPDAWHFLVVIYFAFGFLAARLFFDRFIFCKIAIWLLSKGSAPLKLDMATRAKVVKCSESLWKLTYYATVEACILKISYQEPWFRDTKEYFKGWPNQELG
;
A
#
# COMPACT_ATOMS: atom_id res chain seq x y z
N MET A 1 -9.10 25.14 -8.83
CA MET A 1 -10.31 24.27 -8.78
C MET A 1 -10.08 23.37 -7.59
N GLU A 2 -10.80 23.61 -6.50
CA GLU A 2 -10.52 23.06 -5.17
C GLU A 2 -10.59 21.53 -5.15
N SER A 3 -9.44 20.88 -4.95
CA SER A 3 -9.23 19.44 -4.70
C SER A 3 -7.88 19.34 -4.00
N PHE A 4 -7.64 18.62 -2.91
CA PHE A 4 -8.37 17.56 -2.21
C PHE A 4 -8.74 17.98 -0.79
N TRP A 5 -9.83 17.42 -0.25
CA TRP A 5 -10.23 17.55 1.17
C TRP A 5 -10.73 18.93 1.59
N THR A 6 -11.78 19.46 0.98
CA THR A 6 -12.50 20.63 1.51
C THR A 6 -13.09 20.35 2.91
N HIS A 7 -12.24 20.50 3.92
CA HIS A 7 -12.56 20.81 5.30
C HIS A 7 -11.49 21.81 5.76
N ASN A 8 -11.80 23.10 5.57
CA ASN A 8 -11.01 24.23 6.05
C ASN A 8 -11.14 24.35 7.58
N GLY A 9 -10.80 23.28 8.30
CA GLY A 9 -10.82 23.19 9.75
C GLY A 9 -9.46 22.74 10.25
N ALA A 10 -8.98 23.38 11.32
CA ALA A 10 -7.79 22.93 12.04
C ALA A 10 -7.86 21.41 12.31
N PRO A 11 -6.73 20.67 12.34
CA PRO A 11 -6.75 19.22 12.53
C PRO A 11 -7.50 18.85 13.81
N ASP A 12 -8.69 18.31 13.63
CA ASP A 12 -9.54 17.79 14.69
C ASP A 12 -8.85 16.61 15.39
N ALA A 13 -9.11 16.45 16.69
CA ALA A 13 -8.58 15.36 17.51
C ALA A 13 -8.89 13.97 16.90
N TRP A 14 -9.95 13.89 16.11
CA TRP A 14 -10.32 12.70 15.34
C TRP A 14 -9.22 12.22 14.38
N HIS A 15 -8.49 13.13 13.72
CA HIS A 15 -7.43 12.74 12.79
C HIS A 15 -6.28 12.02 13.49
N PHE A 16 -5.96 12.41 14.73
CA PHE A 16 -4.95 11.71 15.52
C PHE A 16 -5.38 10.28 15.87
N LEU A 17 -6.66 10.08 16.21
CA LEU A 17 -7.20 8.73 16.44
C LEU A 17 -7.07 7.86 15.19
N VAL A 18 -7.39 8.41 14.01
CA VAL A 18 -7.25 7.68 12.73
C VAL A 18 -5.80 7.24 12.50
N VAL A 19 -4.82 8.10 12.78
CA VAL A 19 -3.39 7.76 12.65
C VAL A 19 -3.00 6.62 13.60
N ILE A 20 -3.48 6.66 14.85
CA ILE A 20 -3.22 5.61 15.84
C ILE A 20 -3.83 4.28 15.38
N TYR A 21 -5.11 4.29 14.98
CA TYR A 21 -5.77 3.10 14.45
C TYR A 21 -5.08 2.56 13.20
N PHE A 22 -4.60 3.44 12.31
CA PHE A 22 -3.88 3.03 11.13
C PHE A 22 -2.53 2.38 11.48
N ALA A 23 -1.79 2.92 12.46
CA ALA A 23 -0.52 2.34 12.90
C ALA A 23 -0.70 0.93 13.49
N PHE A 24 -1.66 0.76 14.41
CA PHE A 24 -1.95 -0.55 14.99
C PHE A 24 -2.58 -1.51 13.98
N GLY A 25 -3.47 -1.00 13.13
CA GLY A 25 -4.08 -1.76 12.05
C GLY A 25 -3.06 -2.26 11.04
N PHE A 26 -2.05 -1.46 10.71
CA PHE A 26 -0.94 -1.86 9.83
C PHE A 26 -0.11 -2.98 10.45
N LEU A 27 0.19 -2.91 11.75
CA LEU A 27 0.89 -3.97 12.46
C LEU A 27 0.07 -5.26 12.48
N ALA A 28 -1.23 -5.16 12.79
CA ALA A 28 -2.14 -6.30 12.78
C ALA A 28 -2.26 -6.91 11.37
N ALA A 29 -2.41 -6.09 10.34
CA ALA A 29 -2.43 -6.50 8.95
C ALA A 29 -1.12 -7.20 8.55
N ARG A 30 0.05 -6.66 8.93
CA ARG A 30 1.35 -7.30 8.67
C ARG A 30 1.38 -8.73 9.20
N LEU A 31 0.96 -8.92 10.46
CA LEU A 31 0.96 -10.23 11.11
C LEU A 31 -0.08 -11.17 10.48
N PHE A 32 -1.27 -10.66 10.16
CA PHE A 32 -2.34 -11.43 9.54
C PHE A 32 -1.96 -11.91 8.13
N PHE A 33 -1.48 -11.01 7.28
CA PHE A 33 -1.06 -11.36 5.92
C PHE A 33 0.12 -12.34 5.93
N ASP A 34 1.11 -12.14 6.80
CA ASP A 34 2.26 -13.06 6.92
C ASP A 34 1.83 -14.48 7.29
N ARG A 35 0.99 -14.58 8.33
CA ARG A 35 0.58 -15.87 8.89
C ARG A 35 -0.41 -16.62 8.01
N PHE A 36 -1.40 -15.94 7.44
CA PHE A 36 -2.53 -16.59 6.78
C PHE A 36 -2.42 -16.63 5.26
N ILE A 37 -1.85 -15.59 4.65
CA ILE A 37 -1.92 -15.41 3.20
C ILE A 37 -0.57 -15.70 2.56
N PHE A 38 0.50 -15.01 2.95
CA PHE A 38 1.81 -15.15 2.31
C PHE A 38 2.44 -16.51 2.56
N CYS A 39 2.32 -17.08 3.76
CA CYS A 39 2.82 -18.43 4.01
C CYS A 39 2.12 -19.47 3.12
N LYS A 40 0.80 -19.36 2.95
CA LYS A 40 0.02 -20.26 2.08
C LYS A 40 0.33 -20.06 0.60
N ILE A 41 0.43 -18.81 0.16
CA ILE A 41 0.81 -18.48 -1.22
C ILE A 41 2.23 -18.97 -1.50
N ALA A 42 3.19 -18.75 -0.60
CA ALA A 42 4.58 -19.20 -0.77
C ALA A 42 4.67 -20.73 -0.86
N ILE A 43 3.96 -21.47 0.02
CA ILE A 43 3.89 -22.94 -0.06
C ILE A 43 3.26 -23.38 -1.38
N TRP A 44 2.17 -22.73 -1.81
CA TRP A 44 1.51 -23.05 -3.07
C TRP A 44 2.41 -22.78 -4.28
N LEU A 45 3.09 -21.63 -4.32
CA LEU A 45 4.02 -21.24 -5.38
C LEU A 45 5.20 -22.21 -5.47
N LEU A 46 5.76 -22.62 -4.33
CA LEU A 46 6.86 -23.58 -4.26
C LEU A 46 6.40 -25.01 -4.60
N SER A 47 5.21 -25.41 -4.16
CA SER A 47 4.65 -26.75 -4.43
C SER A 47 4.29 -26.96 -5.89
N LYS A 48 4.00 -25.90 -6.65
CA LYS A 48 3.64 -26.01 -8.07
C LYS A 48 4.84 -26.38 -8.97
N GLY A 49 6.06 -26.22 -8.47
CA GLY A 49 7.31 -26.44 -9.24
C GLY A 49 8.18 -27.60 -8.76
N SER A 50 7.90 -28.22 -7.60
CA SER A 50 8.71 -29.33 -7.08
C SER A 50 7.86 -30.51 -6.63
N ALA A 51 8.32 -31.73 -6.96
CA ALA A 51 7.87 -33.01 -6.43
C ALA A 51 7.60 -32.95 -4.90
N PRO A 52 6.72 -33.80 -4.33
CA PRO A 52 6.16 -33.65 -2.99
C PRO A 52 7.25 -33.24 -1.99
N LEU A 53 7.15 -31.98 -1.56
CA LEU A 53 8.16 -31.32 -0.75
C LEU A 53 8.31 -32.09 0.57
N LYS A 54 9.39 -32.87 0.70
CA LYS A 54 9.91 -33.19 2.02
C LYS A 54 10.13 -31.86 2.71
N LEU A 55 9.49 -31.69 3.87
CA LEU A 55 9.53 -30.49 4.70
C LEU A 55 10.92 -30.32 5.32
N ASP A 56 11.91 -30.12 4.48
CA ASP A 56 13.30 -29.90 4.86
C ASP A 56 13.50 -28.46 5.34
N MET A 57 14.51 -28.25 6.18
CA MET A 57 14.86 -26.92 6.68
C MET A 57 15.12 -25.92 5.55
N ALA A 58 15.68 -26.36 4.42
CA ALA A 58 15.91 -25.51 3.25
C ALA A 58 14.60 -25.00 2.63
N THR A 59 13.55 -25.84 2.60
CA THR A 59 12.22 -25.46 2.09
C THR A 59 11.57 -24.42 2.99
N ARG A 60 11.66 -24.60 4.32
CA ARG A 60 11.10 -23.64 5.28
C ARG A 60 11.78 -22.27 5.15
N ALA A 61 13.10 -22.23 4.97
CA ALA A 61 13.82 -20.99 4.73
C ALA A 61 13.39 -20.29 3.42
N LYS A 62 13.12 -21.05 2.35
CA LYS A 62 12.59 -20.50 1.09
C LYS A 62 11.19 -19.92 1.26
N VAL A 63 10.32 -20.59 2.01
CA VAL A 63 8.96 -20.09 2.31
C VAL A 63 9.02 -18.75 3.03
N VAL A 64 9.87 -18.62 4.05
CA VAL A 64 10.03 -17.35 4.81
C VAL A 64 10.57 -16.23 3.92
N LYS A 65 11.55 -16.50 3.07
CA LYS A 65 12.06 -15.49 2.13
C LYS A 65 11.01 -15.07 1.11
N CYS A 66 10.23 -16.03 0.60
CA CYS A 66 9.14 -15.75 -0.35
C CYS A 66 8.00 -14.97 0.30
N SER A 67 7.65 -15.27 1.56
CA SER A 67 6.64 -14.48 2.28
C SER A 67 7.11 -13.05 2.56
N GLU A 68 8.39 -12.87 2.87
CA GLU A 68 8.99 -11.53 3.03
C GLU A 68 8.97 -10.75 1.71
N SER A 69 9.27 -11.38 0.57
CA SER A 69 9.21 -10.71 -0.73
C SER A 69 7.78 -10.38 -1.16
N LEU A 70 6.81 -11.25 -0.86
CA LEU A 70 5.38 -11.00 -1.10
C LEU A 70 4.86 -9.82 -0.29
N TRP A 71 5.29 -9.68 0.98
CA TRP A 71 4.95 -8.52 1.77
C TRP A 71 5.50 -7.23 1.16
N LYS A 72 6.78 -7.22 0.75
CA LYS A 72 7.38 -6.05 0.08
C LYS A 72 6.62 -5.67 -1.18
N LEU A 73 6.30 -6.66 -2.03
CA LEU A 73 5.52 -6.43 -3.25
C LEU A 73 4.14 -5.86 -2.95
N THR A 74 3.43 -6.42 -1.96
CA THR A 74 2.11 -5.92 -1.56
C THR A 74 2.20 -4.48 -1.05
N TYR A 75 3.23 -4.15 -0.26
CA TYR A 75 3.46 -2.81 0.25
C TYR A 75 3.68 -1.81 -0.88
N TYR A 76 4.64 -2.07 -1.78
CA TYR A 76 4.93 -1.16 -2.90
C TYR A 76 3.74 -1.02 -3.85
N ALA A 77 3.09 -2.13 -4.22
CA ALA A 77 1.91 -2.08 -5.08
C ALA A 77 0.75 -1.30 -4.44
N THR A 78 0.56 -1.41 -3.12
CA THR A 78 -0.46 -0.63 -2.41
C THR A 78 -0.12 0.85 -2.41
N VAL A 79 1.14 1.21 -2.16
CA VAL A 79 1.61 2.60 -2.22
C VAL A 79 1.41 3.18 -3.62
N GLU A 80 1.82 2.46 -4.66
CA GLU A 80 1.61 2.89 -6.05
C GLU A 80 0.12 3.03 -6.39
N ALA A 81 -0.72 2.08 -5.98
CA ALA A 81 -2.17 2.17 -6.18
C ALA A 81 -2.79 3.37 -5.45
N CYS A 82 -2.32 3.69 -4.23
CA CYS A 82 -2.75 4.88 -3.50
C CYS A 82 -2.32 6.17 -4.22
N ILE A 83 -1.07 6.25 -4.68
CA ILE A 83 -0.56 7.39 -5.44
C ILE A 83 -1.39 7.56 -6.71
N LEU A 84 -1.58 6.50 -7.49
CA LEU A 84 -2.38 6.52 -8.71
C LEU A 84 -3.82 6.95 -8.42
N LYS A 85 -4.44 6.44 -7.35
CA LYS A 85 -5.81 6.81 -6.97
C LYS A 85 -5.92 8.30 -6.66
N ILE A 86 -4.98 8.82 -5.85
CA ILE A 86 -4.93 10.25 -5.53
C ILE A 86 -4.73 11.01 -6.84
N SER A 87 -3.62 10.79 -7.55
CA SER A 87 -3.31 11.51 -8.78
C SER A 87 -4.42 11.45 -9.83
N TYR A 88 -5.16 10.35 -9.96
CA TYR A 88 -6.25 10.23 -10.94
C TYR A 88 -7.42 11.19 -10.69
N GLN A 89 -7.65 11.58 -9.43
CA GLN A 89 -8.69 12.56 -9.09
C GLN A 89 -8.29 13.98 -9.49
N GLU A 90 -7.02 14.22 -9.79
CA GLU A 90 -6.54 15.54 -10.16
C GLU A 90 -6.72 15.84 -11.66
N PRO A 91 -7.23 17.03 -12.00
CA PRO A 91 -7.41 17.43 -13.39
C PRO A 91 -6.09 17.53 -14.15
N TRP A 92 -5.00 17.93 -13.49
CA TRP A 92 -3.66 18.02 -14.10
C TRP A 92 -3.05 16.66 -14.44
N PHE A 93 -3.54 15.56 -13.87
CA PHE A 93 -3.06 14.21 -14.20
C PHE A 93 -3.54 13.74 -15.58
N ARG A 94 -4.68 14.27 -16.05
CA ARG A 94 -5.28 13.93 -17.35
C ARG A 94 -5.04 14.99 -18.42
N ASP A 95 -4.90 16.26 -18.03
CA ASP A 95 -4.62 17.36 -18.95
C ASP A 95 -3.44 18.20 -18.48
N THR A 96 -2.33 18.14 -19.23
CA THR A 96 -1.10 18.90 -18.97
C THR A 96 -1.32 20.41 -19.05
N LYS A 97 -2.39 20.89 -19.70
CA LYS A 97 -2.74 22.32 -19.73
C LYS A 97 -3.27 22.82 -18.40
N GLU A 98 -3.97 21.96 -17.65
CA GLU A 98 -4.46 22.28 -16.31
C GLU A 98 -3.32 22.33 -15.27
N TYR A 99 -2.17 21.70 -15.54
CA TYR A 99 -0.98 21.76 -14.68
C TYR A 99 -0.42 23.18 -14.52
N PHE A 100 -0.50 24.01 -15.57
CA PHE A 100 -0.01 25.39 -15.56
C PHE A 100 -1.08 26.42 -15.17
N LYS A 101 -2.32 25.96 -14.90
CA LYS A 101 -3.43 26.85 -14.61
C LYS A 101 -3.24 27.49 -13.23
N GLY A 102 -3.16 28.82 -13.21
CA GLY A 102 -2.90 29.59 -11.99
C GLY A 102 -1.42 29.88 -11.74
N TRP A 103 -0.48 29.32 -12.50
CA TRP A 103 0.93 29.73 -12.39
C TRP A 103 1.17 31.11 -13.04
N PRO A 104 1.96 32.03 -12.46
CA PRO A 104 2.69 31.94 -11.18
C PRO A 104 1.87 32.35 -9.94
N ASN A 105 0.66 32.90 -10.11
CA ASN A 105 -0.18 33.42 -9.02
C ASN A 105 -1.16 32.36 -8.49
N GLN A 106 -0.64 31.21 -8.06
CA GLN A 106 -1.50 30.18 -7.46
C GLN A 106 -2.00 30.72 -6.12
N GLU A 107 -3.30 30.99 -6.00
CA GLU A 107 -3.89 31.38 -4.74
C GLU A 107 -3.75 30.19 -3.78
N LEU A 108 -2.89 30.35 -2.78
CA LEU A 108 -2.70 29.41 -1.68
C LEU A 108 -3.94 29.54 -0.77
N GLY A 109 -5.04 28.91 -1.19
CA GLY A 109 -6.26 28.72 -0.40
C GLY A 109 -6.04 27.72 0.72
#